data_AF-A0A1V6D8N3-F1
#
_entry.id   AF-A0A1V6D8N3-F1
#
_cell.length_a   1.000
_cell.length_b   1.000
_cell.length_c   1.000
_cell.angle_alpha   90.00
_cell.angle_beta   90.00
_cell.angle_gamma   90.00
#
_symmetry.space_group_name_H-M   'P 1'
#
loop_
_entity.id
_entity.type
_entity.pdbx_description
1 polymer ?
#
loop_
_entity_poly.entity_id
_entity_poly.type
_entity_poly.pdbx_seq_one_letter_code
_entity_poly.pdbx_strand_id
1 'polypeptide(L)' 'MLVVLKHELYEGSWDEMVADLRARLEGRPFIFKLANRINDDLVRIERLREFERDHRVDLSEYVTLEP' A
#
# COMPACT_ATOMS: atom_id res chain seq x y z
N MET A 1 -5.60 5.37 4.24
CA MET A 1 -6.03 3.96 4.07
C MET A 1 -4.86 3.02 3.79
N LEU A 2 -3.89 3.32 2.91
CA LEU A 2 -2.79 2.39 2.58
C LEU A 2 -1.99 1.88 3.79
N VAL A 3 -1.60 2.77 4.70
CA VAL A 3 -0.89 2.43 5.95
C VAL A 3 -1.72 1.49 6.85
N VAL A 4 -3.03 1.69 6.90
CA VAL A 4 -3.95 0.81 7.65
C VAL A 4 -4.02 -0.56 7.00
N LEU A 5 -4.18 -0.62 5.67
CA LEU A 5 -4.23 -1.89 4.94
C LEU A 5 -2.92 -2.68 5.10
N LYS A 6 -1.76 -2.01 5.03
CA LYS A 6 -0.44 -2.58 5.33
C LYS A 6 -0.44 -3.27 6.70
N HIS A 7 -0.96 -2.60 7.73
CA HIS A 7 -1.00 -3.14 9.09
C HIS A 7 -1.97 -4.33 9.22
N GLU A 8 -3.22 -4.17 8.77
CA GLU A 8 -4.30 -5.13 9.00
C GLU A 8 -4.24 -6.38 8.10
N LEU A 9 -3.74 -6.24 6.87
CA LEU A 9 -3.85 -7.30 5.85
C LEU A 9 -2.51 -7.90 5.43
N TYR A 10 -1.40 -7.21 5.70
CA TYR A 10 -0.07 -7.58 5.20
C TYR A 10 0.97 -7.62 6.32
N GLU A 11 0.54 -7.74 7.59
CA GLU A 11 1.43 -7.85 8.77
C GLU A 11 2.51 -6.74 8.85
N GLY A 12 2.21 -5.55 8.34
CA GLY A 12 3.19 -4.45 8.28
C GLY A 12 4.17 -4.52 7.11
N SER A 13 3.99 -5.42 6.14
CA SER A 13 4.86 -5.57 4.98
C SER A 13 4.37 -4.76 3.77
N TRP A 14 5.15 -3.75 3.38
CA TRP A 14 4.94 -3.07 2.10
C TRP A 14 5.22 -3.98 0.90
N ASP A 15 6.14 -4.93 1.04
CA ASP A 15 6.55 -5.80 -0.06
C ASP A 15 5.41 -6.77 -0.46
N GLU A 16 4.70 -7.33 0.53
CA GLU A 16 3.53 -8.18 0.27
C GLU A 16 2.37 -7.40 -0.34
N MET A 17 2.12 -6.18 0.15
CA MET A 17 1.09 -5.30 -0.41
C MET A 17 1.38 -4.93 -1.87
N VAL A 18 2.64 -4.60 -2.19
CA VAL A 18 3.06 -4.29 -3.56
C VAL A 18 2.93 -5.52 -4.47
N ALA A 19 3.30 -6.71 -3.99
CA ALA A 19 3.17 -7.94 -4.75
C ALA A 19 1.70 -8.24 -5.11
N ASP A 20 0.77 -8.11 -4.16
CA ASP A 20 -0.67 -8.29 -4.39
C ASP A 20 -1.22 -7.24 -5.37
N LEU A 21 -0.85 -5.97 -5.22
CA LEU A 21 -1.26 -4.90 -6.15
C LEU A 21 -0.77 -5.15 -7.58
N ARG A 22 0.47 -5.62 -7.75
CA ARG A 22 1.02 -5.97 -9.07
C ARG A 22 0.32 -7.19 -9.67
N ALA A 23 0.08 -8.24 -8.87
CA ALA A 23 -0.68 -9.41 -9.30
C ALA A 23 -2.11 -9.04 -9.75
N ARG A 24 -2.77 -8.13 -9.04
CA ARG A 24 -4.10 -7.59 -9.42
C ARG A 24 -4.07 -6.80 -10.71
N LEU A 25 -3.00 -6.04 -10.94
CA LEU A 25 -2.81 -5.29 -12.19
C LEU A 25 -2.63 -6.25 -13.38
N GLU A 26 -1.93 -7.36 -13.16
CA GLU A 26 -1.71 -8.41 -14.17
C GLU A 26 -2.95 -9.29 -14.38
N GLY A 27 -3.80 -9.46 -13.36
CA GLY A 27 -4.82 -10.51 -13.26
C GLY A 27 -6.08 -10.39 -14.14
N ARG A 28 -6.46 -9.20 -14.64
CA ARG A 28 -7.71 -8.93 -15.43
C ARG A 28 -9.02 -9.32 -14.69
N PRO A 29 -10.14 -8.57 -14.84
CA PRO A 29 -10.63 -7.91 -16.06
C PRO A 29 -10.22 -6.44 -16.13
N PHE A 30 -10.17 -5.93 -17.37
CA PHE A 30 -9.62 -4.63 -17.79
C PHE A 30 -10.48 -3.43 -17.33
N ILE A 31 -10.70 -3.28 -16.03
CA ILE A 31 -11.35 -2.08 -15.48
C ILE A 31 -10.28 -0.98 -15.47
N PHE A 32 -10.25 -0.14 -16.50
CA PHE A 32 -9.28 0.95 -16.67
C PHE A 32 -9.12 1.82 -15.41
N LYS A 33 -10.23 2.12 -14.71
CA LYS A 33 -10.22 2.89 -13.46
C LYS A 33 -9.48 2.18 -12.31
N LEU A 34 -9.55 0.85 -12.27
CA LEU A 34 -8.88 0.04 -11.25
C LEU A 34 -7.37 0.03 -11.49
N ALA A 35 -6.94 -0.14 -12.75
CA ALA A 35 -5.53 -0.09 -13.12
C ALA A 35 -4.87 1.26 -12.76
N ASN A 36 -5.55 2.38 -13.07
CA ASN A 36 -5.05 3.71 -12.70
C ASN A 36 -4.96 3.88 -11.19
N ARG A 37 -5.97 3.44 -10.44
CA ARG A 37 -5.95 3.50 -8.97
C ARG A 37 -4.79 2.70 -8.38
N ILE A 38 -4.59 1.47 -8.85
CA ILE A 38 -3.50 0.60 -8.38
C ILE A 38 -2.14 1.25 -8.68
N ASN A 39 -1.95 1.82 -9.88
CA ASN A 39 -0.71 2.52 -10.21
C ASN A 39 -0.48 3.74 -9.31
N ASP A 40 -1.52 4.54 -9.05
CA ASP A 40 -1.42 5.68 -8.13
C ASP A 40 -1.08 5.22 -6.70
N ASP A 41 -1.66 4.10 -6.26
CA ASP A 41 -1.40 3.54 -4.94
C ASP A 41 0.03 2.98 -4.82
N LEU A 42 0.58 2.36 -5.87
CA LEU A 42 1.98 1.95 -5.93
C LEU A 42 2.93 3.16 -5.79
N VAL A 43 2.64 4.27 -6.46
CA VAL A 43 3.45 5.51 -6.34
C VAL A 43 3.36 6.09 -4.92
N ARG A 44 2.19 6.03 -4.28
CA ARG A 44 2.02 6.47 -2.88
C ARG A 44 2.78 5.56 -1.92
N ILE A 45 2.70 4.24 -2.10
CA ILE A 45 3.43 3.27 -1.26
C ILE A 45 4.92 3.54 -1.31
N GLU A 46 5.49 3.81 -2.49
CA GLU A 46 6.92 4.10 -2.61
C GLU A 46 7.33 5.31 -1.74
N ARG A 47 6.57 6.41 -1.82
CA ARG A 47 6.82 7.61 -1.01
C ARG A 47 6.68 7.35 0.50
N LEU A 48 5.69 6.54 0.90
CA LEU A 48 5.46 6.20 2.31
C LEU A 48 6.59 5.29 2.83
N ARG A 49 7.03 4.32 2.02
CA ARG A 49 8.15 3.44 2.34
C ARG A 49 9.46 4.21 2.48
N GLU A 50 9.73 5.15 1.58
CA GLU A 50 10.88 6.05 1.69
C GLU A 50 10.82 6.88 2.97
N PHE A 51 9.66 7.44 3.30
CA PHE A 51 9.47 8.20 4.54
C PHE A 51 9.73 7.35 5.79
N GLU A 52 9.14 6.15 5.87
CA GLU A 52 9.36 5.22 6.99
C GLU A 52 10.84 4.87 7.15
N ARG A 53 11.54 4.61 6.05
CA ARG A 53 12.98 4.31 6.04
C ARG A 53 13.81 5.51 6.51
N ASP A 54 13.55 6.69 5.95
CA ASP A 54 14.36 7.88 6.17
C ASP A 54 14.20 8.40 7.62
N HIS A 55 13.00 8.26 8.17
CA HIS A 55 12.70 8.65 9.55
C HIS A 55 12.83 7.50 10.57
N ARG A 56 13.02 6.26 10.11
CA ARG A 56 13.05 5.04 10.95
C ARG A 56 11.82 4.91 11.84
N VAL A 57 10.65 5.13 11.25
CA VAL A 57 9.35 5.04 11.92
C VAL A 57 8.45 4.04 11.19
N ASP A 58 7.51 3.42 11.91
CA ASP A 58 6.38 2.75 11.27
C ASP A 58 5.19 3.71 11.29
N LEU A 59 4.69 4.09 10.11
CA LEU A 59 3.57 5.03 10.01
C LEU A 59 2.29 4.46 10.62
N SER A 60 2.14 3.14 10.74
CA SER A 60 0.96 2.53 11.35
C SER A 60 0.80 2.87 12.83
N GLU A 61 1.90 3.16 13.53
CA GLU A 61 1.87 3.61 14.94
C GLU A 61 1.24 5.00 15.11
N TYR A 62 1.13 5.77 14.02
CA TYR A 62 0.64 7.16 14.04
C TYR A 62 -0.75 7.31 13.43
N VAL A 63 -1.40 6.21 13.04
CA VAL A 63 -2.75 6.22 12.49
C VAL A 63 -3.71 5.57 13.49
N THR A 64 -4.60 6.38 14.06
CA THR A 64 -5.67 5.85 14.91
C THR A 64 -6.75 5.21 14.04
N LEU A 65 -7.00 3.93 14.27
CA LEU A 65 -8.17 3.25 13.73
C LEU A 65 -9.34 3.55 14.66
N GLU A 66 -10.24 4.44 14.24
CA GLU A 66 -11.56 4.50 14.88
C GLU A 66 -12.37 3.26 14.44
N PRO A 67 -12.92 2.49 15.39
CA PRO A 67 -13.66 1.25 15.12
C PRO A 67 -15.01 1.45 14.42
#